data_AF-A0A6L9GAI6-F1
#
_entry.id   AF-A0A6L9GAI6-F1
#
_cell.length_a   1.000
_cell.length_b   1.000
_cell.length_c   1.000
_cell.angle_alpha   90.00
_cell.angle_beta   90.00
_cell.angle_gamma   90.00
#
_symmetry.space_group_name_H-M   'P 1'
#
loop_
_entity.id
_entity.type
_entity.pdbx_description
1 polymer ?
#
loop_
_entity_poly.entity_id
_entity_poly.type
_entity_poly.pdbx_seq_one_letter_code
_entity_poly.pdbx_strand_id
1 'polypeptide(L)'
;MTWDNTNVLCFAADAGICTASGEVAAGDLKVGDLVETRDAGLQAIRWIGKRRLDAAMLAAHSKLRPIRIRKGALGAGRPTADLVVSPQHRILVRSRIA
;
A
#
# COMPACT_ATOMS: atom_id res chain seq x y z
N MET A 1 -10.41 26.85 -3.14
CA MET A 1 -9.73 25.63 -3.64
C MET A 1 -9.28 24.85 -2.42
N THR A 2 -10.04 23.85 -1.99
CA THR A 2 -9.66 23.02 -0.83
C THR A 2 -8.67 21.95 -1.30
N TRP A 3 -7.42 22.04 -0.85
CA TRP A 3 -6.33 21.06 -1.06
C TRP A 3 -6.54 19.74 -0.30
N ASP A 4 -7.79 19.36 -0.04
CA ASP A 4 -8.14 18.13 0.67
C ASP A 4 -7.92 16.92 -0.22
N ASN A 5 -6.65 16.58 -0.43
CA ASN A 5 -6.20 15.31 -0.98
C ASN A 5 -6.32 14.20 0.08
N THR A 6 -7.40 14.20 0.87
CA THR A 6 -7.57 13.32 2.05
C THR A 6 -7.85 11.87 1.65
N ASN A 7 -7.91 11.59 0.35
CA ASN A 7 -8.01 10.27 -0.27
C ASN A 7 -6.67 9.81 -0.88
N VAL A 8 -5.55 10.02 -0.18
CA VAL A 8 -4.27 9.44 -0.62
C VAL A 8 -4.27 7.95 -0.26
N LEU A 9 -4.24 7.10 -1.30
CA LEU A 9 -4.12 5.66 -1.16
C LEU A 9 -2.64 5.33 -0.93
N CYS A 10 -2.29 4.90 0.28
CA CYS A 10 -0.91 4.58 0.65
C CYS A 10 -0.80 3.16 1.18
N PHE A 11 0.36 2.57 0.95
CA PHE A 11 0.88 1.46 1.75
C PHE A 11 1.57 2.00 3.00
N ALA A 12 1.63 1.20 4.06
CA ALA A 12 2.59 1.43 5.13
C ALA A 12 4.02 1.23 4.63
N ALA A 13 4.99 1.85 5.31
CA ALA A 13 6.38 1.89 4.85
C ALA A 13 7.05 0.52 4.78
N ASP A 14 6.58 -0.44 5.57
CA ASP A 14 7.06 -1.82 5.67
C ASP A 14 6.41 -2.78 4.66
N ALA A 15 5.41 -2.33 3.91
CA ALA A 15 4.77 -3.17 2.90
C ALA A 15 5.76 -3.55 1.79
N GLY A 16 5.94 -4.84 1.56
CA GLY A 16 6.79 -5.35 0.48
C GLY A 16 6.16 -5.13 -0.89
N ILE A 17 6.95 -4.60 -1.83
CA ILE A 17 6.58 -4.37 -3.23
C ILE A 17 7.56 -5.16 -4.10
N CYS A 18 7.04 -5.99 -5.00
CA CYS A 18 7.87 -6.71 -5.97
C CYS A 18 8.54 -5.73 -6.94
N THR A 19 9.86 -5.81 -7.03
CA THR A 19 10.69 -5.02 -7.95
C THR A 19 11.56 -5.93 -8.81
N ALA A 20 12.24 -5.34 -9.80
CA ALA A 20 13.24 -6.04 -10.60
C ALA A 20 14.37 -6.67 -9.77
N SER A 21 14.62 -6.17 -8.55
CA SER A 21 15.68 -6.62 -7.65
C SER A 21 15.16 -7.48 -6.49
N GLY A 22 13.89 -7.92 -6.55
CA GLY A 22 13.21 -8.62 -5.46
C GLY A 22 12.24 -7.73 -4.69
N GLU A 23 11.76 -8.22 -3.54
CA GLU A 23 10.81 -7.50 -2.72
C GLU A 23 11.50 -6.35 -1.95
N VAL A 24 11.00 -5.13 -2.12
CA VAL A 24 11.53 -3.90 -1.47
C VAL A 24 10.41 -3.25 -0.67
N ALA A 25 10.73 -2.78 0.54
CA ALA A 25 9.76 -2.08 1.37
C ALA A 25 9.31 -0.78 0.71
N ALA A 26 8.01 -0.47 0.75
CA ALA A 26 7.43 0.70 0.09
C ALA A 26 8.06 2.02 0.56
N GLY A 27 8.55 2.08 1.80
CA GLY A 27 9.25 3.23 2.37
C GLY A 27 10.61 3.53 1.72
N ASP A 28 11.26 2.49 1.20
CA ASP A 28 12.63 2.52 0.65
C ASP A 28 12.67 2.68 -0.88
N LEU A 29 11.53 2.52 -1.55
CA LEU A 29 11.39 2.76 -2.98
C LEU A 29 11.72 4.20 -3.36
N LYS A 30 12.26 4.35 -4.58
CA LYS A 30 12.64 5.61 -5.20
C LYS A 30 11.98 5.77 -6.56
N VAL A 31 11.80 7.02 -6.98
CA VAL A 31 11.39 7.33 -8.35
C VAL A 31 12.43 6.75 -9.31
N GLY A 32 11.96 6.04 -10.33
CA GLY A 32 12.80 5.30 -11.29
C GLY A 32 12.92 3.82 -10.99
N ASP A 33 12.68 3.36 -9.75
CA ASP A 33 12.69 1.93 -9.44
C ASP A 33 11.64 1.19 -10.28
N LEU A 34 12.01 0.00 -10.75
CA LEU A 34 11.15 -0.84 -11.58
C LEU A 34 10.33 -1.79 -10.71
N VAL A 35 9.03 -1.53 -10.60
CA VAL A 35 8.08 -2.38 -9.87
C VAL A 35 7.38 -3.34 -10.83
N GLU A 36 7.11 -4.55 -10.36
CA GLU A 36 6.36 -5.53 -11.12
C GLU A 36 4.87 -5.17 -11.14
N THR A 37 4.31 -5.06 -12.34
CA THR A 37 2.87 -4.89 -12.57
C THR A 37 2.31 -6.16 -13.19
N ARG A 38 1.04 -6.45 -12.91
CA ARG A 38 0.42 -7.71 -13.33
C ARG A 38 0.18 -7.80 -14.85
N ASP A 39 -0.03 -6.68 -15.50
CA ASP A 39 -0.49 -6.58 -16.90
C ASP A 39 0.54 -5.93 -17.83
N ALA A 40 1.47 -5.12 -17.29
CA ALA A 40 2.47 -4.40 -18.08
C ALA A 40 3.93 -4.73 -17.70
N GLY A 41 4.18 -5.80 -16.93
CA GLY A 41 5.52 -6.19 -16.51
C GLY A 41 6.19 -5.13 -15.62
N LEU A 42 7.51 -4.97 -15.73
CA LEU A 42 8.27 -3.99 -14.93
C LEU A 42 7.98 -2.56 -15.38
N GLN A 43 7.58 -1.69 -14.45
CA GLN A 43 7.25 -0.29 -14.70
C GLN A 43 8.01 0.63 -13.75
N ALA A 44 8.52 1.75 -14.29
CA ALA A 44 9.25 2.72 -13.48
C ALA A 44 8.29 3.57 -12.63
N ILE A 45 8.58 3.69 -11.34
CA ILE A 45 7.87 4.61 -10.45
C ILE A 45 8.11 6.04 -10.93
N ARG A 46 7.04 6.79 -11.21
CA ARG A 46 7.13 8.19 -11.68
C ARG A 46 7.13 9.20 -10.54
N TRP A 47 6.47 8.86 -9.44
CA TRP A 47 6.29 9.74 -8.29
C TRP A 47 6.04 8.93 -7.03
N ILE A 48 6.49 9.46 -5.88
CA ILE A 48 6.23 8.87 -4.56
C ILE A 48 5.70 9.97 -3.64
N GLY A 49 4.49 9.75 -3.13
CA GLY A 49 3.93 10.53 -2.03
C GLY A 49 4.19 9.85 -0.70
N LYS A 50 4.57 10.63 0.33
CA LYS A 50 4.75 10.13 1.69
C LYS A 50 3.96 10.99 2.67
N ARG A 51 3.37 10.36 3.68
CA ARG A 51 2.69 11.03 4.78
C ARG A 51 3.02 10.33 6.08
N ARG A 52 3.44 11.09 7.09
CA ARG A 52 3.63 10.61 8.45
C ARG A 52 2.35 10.86 9.25
N LEU A 53 1.86 9.82 9.93
CA LEU A 53 0.72 9.88 10.83
C LEU A 53 1.22 9.44 12.21
N ASP A 54 1.15 10.33 13.19
CA ASP A 54 1.48 9.99 14.57
C ASP A 54 0.23 9.61 15.38
N ALA A 55 0.44 9.18 16.63
CA ALA A 55 -0.64 8.75 17.50
C ALA A 55 -1.67 9.86 17.79
N ALA A 56 -1.22 11.11 17.92
CA ALA A 56 -2.11 12.24 18.19
C ALA A 56 -3.02 12.53 16.99
N MET A 57 -2.46 12.51 15.77
CA MET A 57 -3.22 12.65 14.53
C MET A 57 -4.25 11.53 14.36
N LEU A 58 -3.87 10.28 14.65
CA LEU A 58 -4.78 9.13 14.54
C LEU A 58 -5.87 9.10 15.63
N ALA A 59 -5.59 9.69 16.79
CA ALA A 59 -6.58 9.91 17.84
C ALA A 59 -7.58 11.00 17.44
N ALA A 60 -7.09 12.13 16.91
CA ALA A 60 -7.93 13.26 16.48
C ALA A 60 -8.73 12.96 15.20
N HIS A 61 -8.20 12.13 14.30
CA HIS A 61 -8.79 11.85 12.99
C HIS A 61 -9.01 10.35 12.79
N SER A 62 -10.07 9.81 13.39
CA SER A 62 -10.42 8.39 13.30
C SER A 62 -10.56 7.86 11.87
N LYS A 63 -10.99 8.71 10.92
CA LYS A 63 -11.09 8.38 9.49
C LYS A 63 -9.75 8.14 8.79
N LEU A 64 -8.62 8.47 9.43
CA LEU A 64 -7.28 8.21 8.91
C LEU A 64 -6.65 6.91 9.46
N ARG A 65 -7.34 6.23 10.38
CA ARG A 65 -6.80 5.01 11.02
C ARG A 65 -6.51 3.94 9.96
N PRO A 66 -5.26 3.44 9.88
CA PRO A 66 -4.90 2.43 8.91
C PRO A 66 -5.69 1.13 9.08
N ILE A 67 -5.90 0.42 7.97
CA ILE A 67 -6.49 -0.92 7.96
C ILE A 67 -5.35 -1.94 7.92
N ARG A 68 -5.36 -2.88 8.87
CA ARG A 68 -4.46 -4.03 8.87
C ARG A 68 -5.16 -5.25 8.31
N ILE A 69 -4.63 -5.79 7.22
CA ILE A 69 -5.01 -7.06 6.62
C ILE A 69 -3.99 -8.08 7.10
N ARG A 70 -4.42 -9.02 7.95
CA ARG A 70 -3.50 -10.03 8.51
C ARG A 70 -2.98 -10.97 7.44
N LYS A 71 -1.78 -11.51 7.66
CA LYS A 71 -1.22 -12.62 6.88
C LYS A 71 -2.28 -13.72 6.66
N GLY A 72 -2.42 -14.16 5.41
CA GLY A 72 -3.34 -15.24 5.02
C GLY A 72 -4.84 -14.88 5.01
N ALA A 73 -5.22 -13.64 5.37
CA ALA A 73 -6.63 -13.25 5.50
C ALA A 73 -7.42 -13.22 4.18
N LEU A 74 -6.75 -13.20 3.02
CA LEU A 74 -7.37 -13.16 1.69
C LEU A 74 -7.38 -14.54 1.00
N GLY A 75 -7.04 -15.61 1.73
CA GLY A 75 -7.01 -16.98 1.20
C GLY A 75 -5.73 -17.33 0.44
N ALA A 76 -5.52 -18.63 0.19
CA ALA A 76 -4.33 -19.16 -0.48
C ALA A 76 -2.99 -18.63 0.08
N GLY A 77 -2.92 -18.41 1.40
CA GLY A 77 -1.73 -17.88 2.08
C GLY A 77 -1.42 -16.41 1.80
N ARG A 78 -2.37 -15.64 1.26
CA ARG A 78 -2.20 -14.20 0.95
C ARG A 78 -2.95 -13.30 1.95
N PRO A 79 -2.41 -12.12 2.29
CA PRO A 79 -1.03 -11.68 2.00
C PRO A 79 0.01 -12.55 2.74
N THR A 80 1.26 -12.57 2.25
CA THR A 80 2.37 -13.38 2.79
C THR A 80 2.88 -12.88 4.15
N ALA A 81 2.63 -11.60 4.44
CA ALA A 81 2.86 -10.91 5.71
C ALA A 81 1.65 -10.02 6.04
N ASP A 82 1.62 -9.47 7.26
CA ASP A 82 0.62 -8.45 7.61
C ASP A 82 0.79 -7.23 6.68
N LEU A 83 -0.30 -6.81 6.05
CA LEU A 83 -0.32 -5.65 5.16
C LEU A 83 -1.11 -4.52 5.82
N VAL A 84 -0.48 -3.37 5.97
CA VAL A 84 -1.13 -2.17 6.50
C VAL A 84 -1.29 -1.14 5.37
N VAL A 85 -2.51 -0.65 5.19
CA VAL A 85 -2.87 0.32 4.15
C VAL A 85 -3.69 1.46 4.73
N SER A 86 -3.68 2.61 4.05
CA SER A 86 -4.62 3.69 4.35
C SER A 86 -6.07 3.24 4.11
N PRO A 87 -7.06 3.89 4.73
CA PRO A 87 -8.46 3.73 4.34
C PRO A 87 -8.67 3.95 2.83
N GLN A 88 -9.72 3.32 2.29
CA GLN A 88 -10.11 3.39 0.86
C GLN A 88 -9.12 2.76 -0.13
N HIS A 89 -7.99 2.20 0.32
CA HIS A 89 -7.05 1.46 -0.54
C HIS A 89 -7.77 0.34 -1.29
N ARG A 90 -7.65 0.34 -2.63
CA ARG A 90 -8.33 -0.64 -3.47
C ARG A 90 -7.58 -1.96 -3.41
N ILE A 91 -8.27 -3.00 -2.95
CA ILE A 91 -7.73 -4.35 -2.90
C ILE A 91 -8.37 -5.16 -4.02
N LEU A 92 -7.53 -5.71 -4.89
CA LEU A 92 -7.97 -6.65 -5.89
C LEU A 92 -7.94 -8.07 -5.31
N VAL A 93 -9.12 -8.66 -5.15
CA VAL A 93 -9.29 -10.04 -4.71
C VAL A 93 -9.68 -10.89 -5.93
N ARG A 94 -9.17 -12.12 -5.99
CA ARG A 94 -9.61 -13.14 -6.94
C ARG A 94 -9.96 -14.40 -6.17
N SER A 95 -11.14 -14.91 -6.40
CA SER A 95 -11.70 -16.10 -5.78
C SER A 95 -12.69 -16.77 -6.74
N ARG A 96 -13.18 -17.96 -6.42
CA ARG A 96 -14.17 -18.66 -7.25
C ARG A 96 -15.57 -17.99 -7.22
N ILE A 97 -15.78 -17.08 -6.27
CA ILE A 97 -17.07 -16.41 -5.99
C ILE A 97 -16.99 -14.88 -6.08
N ALA A 98 -15.81 -14.32 -6.36
CA ALA A 98 -15.52 -12.89 -6.48
C ALA A 98 -14.23 -12.67 -7.29
#